data_AF-A0A6G8Q543-F1
#
_entry.id   AF-A0A6G8Q543-F1
#
_cell.length_a   1.000
_cell.length_b   1.000
_cell.length_c   1.000
_cell.angle_alpha   90.00
_cell.angle_beta   90.00
_cell.angle_gamma   90.00
#
_symmetry.space_group_name_H-M   'P 1'
#
loop_
_entity.id
_entity.type
_entity.pdbx_description
1 polymer ?
#
loop_
_entity_poly.entity_id
_entity_poly.type
_entity_poly.pdbx_seq_one_letter_code
_entity_poly.pdbx_strand_id
1 'polypeptide(L)'
;MTDVVVLQMLLLRYAASTSELDRTACAGYIDQCDRFRGRGERIAGWVWQAPVSRKGLLAEFAKGSMARKRLWVDRMCNEVVNLLRGPNSALKLTPYRVRNPESWRSAGAKFLRGFYDSGLGASTSTFPEYLFSEPSAEPFGREQFLSAFLTVNRELRFCSACDETKHYTVSRTGKRAYIDHYFPKSLYPHLACHPYNLVPVCSFCNEIKQDRDPLLRKTRKRRSKPSHISLPYRGQSDLGSWTYLKVRLLDTLPPAAFEELKPQGANYLTDGIETFRELYEVPDRWDKQVDCVGPSLVRHLFQFLDAHFVPRDAGRISVDYMDWFLSQLMDYRGREPFAFAMTWWAAALVNKEQVDTVAHDAEHSTSLMLQLPILFGYDERPRPAHFEDPDEYEISENLLEEDNVRSAIETARSLRGVADTAA
;
A
#
# COMPACT_ATOMS: atom_id res chain seq x y z
N MET A 1 -15.55 -7.13 7.07
CA MET A 1 -15.36 -5.67 7.30
C MET A 1 -16.46 -4.79 6.69
N THR A 2 -17.00 -5.09 5.50
CA THR A 2 -18.09 -4.28 4.91
C THR A 2 -19.31 -4.14 5.83
N ASP A 3 -19.69 -5.19 6.57
CA ASP A 3 -20.78 -5.13 7.55
C ASP A 3 -20.55 -4.06 8.61
N VAL A 4 -19.32 -3.97 9.15
CA VAL A 4 -18.93 -2.99 10.16
C VAL A 4 -19.16 -1.57 9.66
N VAL A 5 -18.75 -1.29 8.42
CA VAL A 5 -18.90 0.02 7.79
C VAL A 5 -20.37 0.38 7.56
N VAL A 6 -21.17 -0.57 7.10
CA VAL A 6 -22.62 -0.36 6.92
C VAL A 6 -23.29 -0.12 8.27
N LEU A 7 -22.91 -0.86 9.31
CA LEU A 7 -23.44 -0.69 10.65
C LEU A 7 -23.09 0.69 11.24
N GLN A 8 -21.86 1.18 11.05
CA GLN A 8 -21.45 2.53 11.46
C GLN A 8 -22.39 3.59 10.87
N MET A 9 -22.69 3.49 9.57
CA MET A 9 -23.57 4.43 8.88
C MET A 9 -25.03 4.28 9.34
N LEU A 10 -25.50 3.05 9.56
CA LEU A 10 -26.85 2.76 10.02
C LEU A 10 -27.12 3.35 11.41
N LEU A 11 -26.19 3.17 12.35
CA LEU A 11 -26.31 3.72 13.71
C LEU A 11 -26.26 5.25 13.74
N LEU A 12 -25.45 5.88 12.89
CA LEU A 12 -25.46 7.33 12.73
C LEU A 12 -26.77 7.83 12.11
N ARG A 13 -27.36 7.10 11.15
CA ARG A 13 -28.67 7.45 10.58
C ARG A 13 -29.77 7.37 11.64
N TYR A 14 -29.78 6.30 12.45
CA TYR A 14 -30.68 6.19 13.60
C TYR A 14 -30.56 7.39 14.55
N ALA A 15 -29.34 7.68 15.01
CA ALA A 15 -29.10 8.82 15.91
C ALA A 15 -29.34 10.19 15.24
N ALA A 16 -29.31 10.27 13.89
CA ALA A 16 -29.69 11.47 13.16
C ALA A 16 -31.21 11.68 13.11
N SER A 17 -32.01 10.59 13.17
CA SER A 17 -33.48 10.65 13.11
C SER A 17 -34.18 10.83 14.45
N THR A 18 -33.49 10.68 15.58
CA THR A 18 -34.06 10.85 16.93
C THR A 18 -33.27 11.88 17.75
N SER A 19 -33.90 12.42 18.80
CA SER A 19 -33.28 13.24 19.84
C SER A 19 -32.89 12.41 21.07
N GLU A 20 -33.58 11.30 21.32
CA GLU A 20 -33.33 10.40 22.45
C GLU A 20 -33.07 8.98 21.94
N LEU A 21 -32.06 8.33 22.52
CA LEU A 21 -31.67 6.97 22.13
C LEU A 21 -32.32 5.97 23.06
N ASP A 22 -33.21 5.16 22.50
CA ASP A 22 -33.72 3.96 23.14
C ASP A 22 -33.07 2.70 22.56
N ARG A 23 -32.83 1.70 23.43
CA ARG A 23 -32.16 0.45 23.04
C ARG A 23 -33.06 -0.42 22.17
N THR A 24 -34.33 -0.57 22.55
CA THR A 24 -35.29 -1.40 21.82
C THR A 24 -35.64 -0.78 20.47
N ALA A 25 -35.81 0.53 20.41
CA ALA A 25 -35.99 1.26 19.15
C ALA A 25 -34.75 1.16 18.25
N CYS A 26 -33.54 1.20 18.82
CA CYS A 26 -32.30 0.97 18.08
C CYS A 26 -32.25 -0.45 17.49
N ALA A 27 -32.58 -1.46 18.29
CA ALA A 27 -32.64 -2.86 17.85
C ALA A 27 -33.64 -3.01 16.70
N GLY A 28 -34.86 -2.50 16.85
CA GLY A 28 -35.88 -2.52 15.81
C GLY A 28 -35.47 -1.76 14.54
N TYR A 29 -34.73 -0.65 14.66
CA TYR A 29 -34.19 0.08 13.51
C TYR A 29 -33.10 -0.72 12.79
N ILE A 30 -32.24 -1.43 13.52
CA ILE A 30 -31.21 -2.31 12.93
C ILE A 30 -31.87 -3.47 12.20
N ASP A 31 -32.93 -4.08 12.76
CA ASP A 31 -33.62 -5.23 12.16
C ASP A 31 -34.42 -4.91 10.89
N GLN A 32 -34.70 -3.62 10.63
CA GLN A 32 -35.26 -3.16 9.35
C GLN A 32 -34.25 -3.29 8.20
N CYS A 33 -32.94 -3.38 8.50
CA CYS A 33 -31.91 -3.62 7.51
C CYS A 33 -31.73 -5.13 7.30
N ASP A 34 -32.03 -5.62 6.10
CA ASP A 34 -31.89 -7.04 5.72
C ASP A 34 -30.54 -7.63 6.12
N ARG A 35 -29.48 -6.82 6.02
CA ARG A 35 -28.12 -7.19 6.37
C ARG A 35 -27.97 -7.60 7.84
N PHE A 36 -28.73 -7.01 8.76
CA PHE A 36 -28.60 -7.22 10.22
C PHE A 36 -29.85 -7.83 10.87
N ARG A 37 -30.88 -8.14 10.08
CA ARG A 37 -32.15 -8.68 10.56
C ARG A 37 -31.95 -9.90 11.47
N GLY A 38 -32.62 -9.88 12.62
CA GLY A 38 -32.55 -10.92 13.65
C GLY A 38 -31.36 -10.77 14.60
N ARG A 39 -30.53 -9.73 14.44
CA ARG A 39 -29.36 -9.45 15.28
C ARG A 39 -29.43 -8.08 15.97
N GLY A 40 -30.49 -7.31 15.74
CA GLY A 40 -30.69 -5.97 16.28
C GLY A 40 -30.49 -5.88 17.79
N GLU A 41 -31.07 -6.81 18.57
CA GLU A 41 -30.94 -6.80 20.04
C GLU A 41 -29.52 -7.00 20.55
N ARG A 42 -28.75 -7.90 19.92
CA ARG A 42 -27.33 -8.15 20.28
C ARG A 42 -26.47 -6.95 19.92
N ILE A 43 -26.68 -6.40 18.72
CA ILE A 43 -25.95 -5.22 18.23
C ILE A 43 -26.27 -3.99 19.08
N ALA A 44 -27.55 -3.73 19.38
CA ALA A 44 -27.95 -2.64 20.26
C ALA A 44 -27.39 -2.84 21.68
N GLY A 45 -27.39 -4.08 22.19
CA GLY A 45 -26.72 -4.44 23.44
C GLY A 45 -25.24 -4.04 23.43
N TRP A 46 -24.50 -4.38 22.38
CA TRP A 46 -23.09 -4.02 22.21
C TRP A 46 -22.84 -2.50 22.17
N VAL A 47 -23.75 -1.74 21.57
CA VAL A 47 -23.68 -0.27 21.58
C VAL A 47 -23.95 0.31 22.98
N TRP A 48 -24.80 -0.34 23.78
CA TRP A 48 -25.16 0.09 25.14
C TRP A 48 -24.22 -0.43 26.25
N GLN A 49 -23.32 -1.36 25.94
CA GLN A 49 -22.35 -1.89 26.89
C GLN A 49 -21.29 -0.85 27.29
N ALA A 50 -21.00 -0.75 28.59
CA ALA A 50 -19.84 -0.07 29.16
C ALA A 50 -18.59 -0.98 29.05
N PRO A 51 -17.34 -0.44 29.04
CA PRO A 51 -16.90 0.92 29.39
C PRO A 51 -16.72 1.89 28.21
N VAL A 52 -16.75 1.40 26.97
CA VAL A 52 -16.61 2.28 25.78
C VAL A 52 -17.95 2.97 25.56
N SER A 53 -18.03 4.29 25.78
CA SER A 53 -19.31 5.03 25.72
C SER A 53 -19.83 5.24 24.28
N ARG A 54 -19.97 4.17 23.49
CA ARG A 54 -20.58 4.20 22.14
C ARG A 54 -21.96 4.86 22.20
N LYS A 55 -22.80 4.44 23.15
CA LYS A 55 -24.08 5.10 23.47
C LYS A 55 -23.89 6.58 23.79
N GLY A 56 -22.95 6.93 24.66
CA GLY A 56 -22.72 8.32 25.08
C GLY A 56 -22.36 9.23 23.90
N LEU A 57 -21.48 8.75 23.01
CA LEU A 57 -21.10 9.47 21.80
C LEU A 57 -22.26 9.58 20.79
N LEU A 58 -23.06 8.53 20.62
CA LEU A 58 -24.27 8.60 19.80
C LEU A 58 -25.32 9.54 20.39
N ALA A 59 -25.48 9.56 21.72
CA ALA A 59 -26.44 10.42 22.40
C ALA A 59 -26.04 11.88 22.27
N GLU A 60 -24.75 12.19 22.42
CA GLU A 60 -24.22 13.54 22.17
C GLU A 60 -24.37 13.92 20.69
N PHE A 61 -24.13 12.99 19.76
CA PHE A 61 -24.42 13.20 18.34
C PHE A 61 -25.90 13.50 18.10
N ALA A 62 -26.82 12.82 18.79
CA ALA A 62 -28.26 12.98 18.64
C ALA A 62 -28.78 14.37 19.03
N LYS A 63 -28.06 15.13 19.87
CA LYS A 63 -28.42 16.50 20.28
C LYS A 63 -28.30 17.55 19.17
N GLY A 64 -27.60 17.25 18.08
CA GLY A 64 -27.45 18.16 16.95
C GLY A 64 -28.76 18.39 16.19
N SER A 65 -28.84 19.49 15.42
CA SER A 65 -29.99 19.77 14.53
C SER A 65 -30.23 18.62 13.55
N MET A 66 -31.47 18.09 13.50
CA MET A 66 -31.83 16.96 12.65
C MET A 66 -31.44 17.16 11.18
N ALA A 67 -31.74 18.33 10.59
CA ALA A 67 -31.39 18.63 9.21
C ALA A 67 -29.87 18.60 8.97
N ARG A 68 -29.09 19.18 9.91
CA ARG A 68 -27.62 19.23 9.82
C ARG A 68 -26.99 17.85 10.02
N LYS A 69 -27.51 17.05 10.96
CA LYS A 69 -27.07 15.66 11.19
C LYS A 69 -27.32 14.82 9.94
N ARG A 70 -28.53 14.85 9.37
CA ARG A 70 -28.89 14.10 8.16
C ARG A 70 -27.97 14.44 6.99
N LEU A 71 -27.81 15.74 6.68
CA LEU A 71 -26.89 16.18 5.63
C LEU A 71 -25.45 15.70 5.86
N TRP A 72 -24.98 15.71 7.11
CA TRP A 72 -23.65 15.24 7.46
C TRP A 72 -23.48 13.73 7.28
N VAL A 73 -24.48 12.95 7.70
CA VAL A 73 -24.50 11.49 7.59
C VAL A 73 -24.66 11.04 6.13
N ASP A 74 -25.56 11.65 5.37
CA ASP A 74 -25.79 11.32 3.97
C ASP A 74 -24.55 11.55 3.12
N ARG A 75 -23.83 12.66 3.35
CA ARG A 75 -22.53 12.90 2.70
C ARG A 75 -21.54 11.77 2.99
N MET A 76 -21.38 11.36 4.25
CA MET A 76 -20.44 10.29 4.60
C MET A 76 -20.88 8.93 4.05
N CYS A 77 -22.19 8.64 4.05
CA CYS A 77 -22.71 7.43 3.43
C CYS A 77 -22.36 7.38 1.94
N ASN A 78 -22.51 8.50 1.22
CA ASN A 78 -22.12 8.60 -0.18
C ASN A 78 -20.61 8.44 -0.37
N GLU A 79 -19.78 9.05 0.48
CA GLU A 79 -18.32 8.91 0.47
C GLU A 79 -17.90 7.43 0.67
N VAL A 80 -18.48 6.74 1.66
CA VAL A 80 -18.27 5.31 1.94
C VAL A 80 -18.67 4.44 0.75
N VAL A 81 -19.89 4.60 0.23
CA VAL A 81 -20.41 3.74 -0.85
C VAL A 81 -19.61 3.95 -2.13
N ASN A 82 -19.25 5.19 -2.45
CA ASN A 82 -18.43 5.48 -3.62
C ASN A 82 -17.04 4.85 -3.49
N LEU A 83 -16.42 4.89 -2.30
CA LEU A 83 -15.13 4.22 -2.11
C LEU A 83 -15.24 2.69 -2.27
N LEU A 84 -16.35 2.05 -1.85
CA LEU A 84 -16.58 0.62 -2.12
C LEU A 84 -16.64 0.31 -3.62
N ARG A 85 -17.28 1.17 -4.42
CA ARG A 85 -17.46 0.96 -5.87
C ARG A 85 -16.21 1.21 -6.72
N GLY A 86 -15.25 1.98 -6.21
CA GLY A 86 -14.02 2.34 -6.94
C GLY A 86 -13.77 3.85 -6.91
N PRO A 87 -12.50 4.30 -7.00
CA PRO A 87 -12.20 5.72 -7.15
C PRO A 87 -12.62 6.21 -8.55
N ASN A 88 -13.92 6.38 -8.76
CA ASN A 88 -14.43 7.01 -9.98
C ASN A 88 -14.20 8.53 -9.88
N SER A 89 -14.22 9.24 -11.01
CA SER A 89 -14.11 10.71 -11.07
C SER A 89 -15.13 11.46 -10.19
N ALA A 90 -16.20 10.78 -9.76
CA ALA A 90 -17.23 11.30 -8.86
C ALA A 90 -16.91 11.18 -7.35
N LEU A 91 -15.86 10.45 -6.95
CA LEU A 91 -15.50 10.33 -5.53
C LEU A 91 -15.00 11.69 -5.01
N LYS A 92 -15.70 12.25 -4.03
CA LYS A 92 -15.32 13.50 -3.34
C LYS A 92 -15.23 13.23 -1.86
N LEU A 93 -14.03 13.27 -1.30
CA LEU A 93 -13.81 13.07 0.14
C LEU A 93 -13.64 14.42 0.85
N THR A 94 -14.45 14.63 1.89
CA THR A 94 -14.43 15.84 2.69
C THR A 94 -13.74 15.57 4.03
N PRO A 95 -12.56 16.17 4.31
CA PRO A 95 -11.88 15.92 5.56
C PRO A 95 -12.63 16.57 6.73
N TYR A 96 -12.58 15.91 7.87
CA TYR A 96 -13.03 16.40 9.15
C TYR A 96 -12.01 17.42 9.71
N ARG A 97 -12.04 18.63 9.13
CA ARG A 97 -11.23 19.78 9.55
C ARG A 97 -12.15 20.88 10.05
N VAL A 98 -12.74 20.67 11.21
CA VAL A 98 -13.62 21.67 11.79
C VAL A 98 -12.83 22.42 12.85
N ARG A 99 -12.60 23.71 12.61
CA ARG A 99 -12.12 24.63 13.65
C ARG A 99 -13.30 24.84 14.60
N ASN A 100 -13.15 24.47 15.88
CA ASN A 100 -14.21 24.48 16.90
C ASN A 100 -15.46 23.68 16.47
N PRO A 101 -15.38 22.34 16.35
CA PRO A 101 -16.53 21.54 15.98
C PRO A 101 -17.64 21.66 17.01
N GLU A 102 -18.88 21.76 16.52
CA GLU A 102 -20.06 21.52 17.35
C GLU A 102 -19.92 20.17 18.06
N SER A 103 -20.35 20.11 19.33
CA SER A 103 -20.13 18.95 20.19
C SER A 103 -20.68 17.66 19.57
N TRP A 104 -21.88 17.72 18.99
CA TRP A 104 -22.52 16.59 18.32
C TRP A 104 -21.67 16.04 17.16
N ARG A 105 -21.07 16.93 16.35
CA ARG A 105 -20.25 16.54 15.20
C ARG A 105 -18.94 15.89 15.64
N SER A 106 -18.35 16.41 16.71
CA SER A 106 -17.17 15.82 17.36
C SER A 106 -17.49 14.44 17.95
N ALA A 107 -18.65 14.30 18.58
CA ALA A 107 -19.11 13.02 19.12
C ALA A 107 -19.33 11.98 18.01
N GLY A 108 -19.95 12.37 16.88
CA GLY A 108 -20.09 11.50 15.71
C GLY A 108 -18.74 11.04 15.14
N ALA A 109 -17.77 11.94 15.01
CA ALA A 109 -16.42 11.60 14.55
C ALA A 109 -15.67 10.68 15.53
N LYS A 110 -15.83 10.89 16.85
CA LYS A 110 -15.28 9.99 17.88
C LYS A 110 -15.96 8.63 17.86
N PHE A 111 -17.28 8.58 17.68
CA PHE A 111 -18.05 7.34 17.56
C PHE A 111 -17.54 6.47 16.42
N LEU A 112 -17.36 7.07 15.24
CA LEU A 112 -16.84 6.37 14.05
C LEU A 112 -15.43 5.83 14.25
N ARG A 113 -14.52 6.60 14.87
CA ARG A 113 -13.17 6.12 15.23
C ARG A 113 -13.21 5.01 16.28
N GLY A 114 -14.13 5.12 17.23
CA GLY A 114 -14.31 4.15 18.32
C GLY A 114 -14.66 2.74 17.82
N PHE A 115 -15.27 2.61 16.64
CA PHE A 115 -15.44 1.31 15.99
C PHE A 115 -14.10 0.66 15.69
N TYR A 116 -13.20 1.38 15.00
CA TYR A 116 -11.85 0.89 14.72
C TYR A 116 -11.14 0.57 16.03
N ASP A 117 -11.18 1.49 17.00
CA ASP A 117 -10.49 1.28 18.27
C ASP A 117 -11.02 0.04 19.02
N SER A 118 -12.31 -0.27 18.88
CA SER A 118 -12.93 -1.43 19.53
C SER A 118 -12.75 -2.78 18.83
N GLY A 119 -12.46 -2.80 17.53
CA GLY A 119 -12.30 -4.04 16.78
C GLY A 119 -10.91 -4.27 16.20
N LEU A 120 -10.18 -3.21 15.87
CA LEU A 120 -8.84 -3.27 15.26
C LEU A 120 -7.83 -2.36 15.99
N GLY A 121 -8.22 -1.70 17.09
CA GLY A 121 -7.39 -0.72 17.79
C GLY A 121 -6.19 -1.35 18.50
N ALA A 122 -6.45 -2.33 19.37
CA ALA A 122 -5.42 -3.12 20.06
C ALA A 122 -5.37 -4.56 19.53
N SER A 123 -4.36 -5.34 19.96
CA SER A 123 -4.27 -6.77 19.64
C SER A 123 -5.39 -7.58 20.30
N THR A 124 -5.89 -7.13 21.45
CA THR A 124 -7.00 -7.77 22.20
C THR A 124 -8.38 -7.29 21.75
N SER A 125 -8.45 -6.29 20.87
CA SER A 125 -9.70 -5.76 20.36
C SER A 125 -10.25 -6.65 19.26
N THR A 126 -11.53 -7.00 19.35
CA THR A 126 -12.23 -7.79 18.33
C THR A 126 -13.64 -7.26 18.14
N PHE A 127 -14.10 -7.28 16.89
CA PHE A 127 -15.51 -7.16 16.59
C PHE A 127 -16.19 -8.49 16.93
N PRO A 128 -17.33 -8.46 17.64
CA PRO A 128 -18.08 -9.69 17.87
C PRO A 128 -18.64 -10.25 16.57
N GLU A 129 -18.80 -11.57 16.54
CA GLU A 129 -19.23 -12.34 15.38
C GLU A 129 -20.59 -11.91 14.83
N TYR A 130 -21.50 -11.53 15.74
CA TYR A 130 -22.85 -11.08 15.39
C TYR A 130 -22.89 -9.71 14.71
N LEU A 131 -21.76 -9.05 14.46
CA LEU A 131 -21.71 -7.88 13.56
C LEU A 131 -21.62 -8.27 12.08
N PHE A 132 -21.27 -9.51 11.76
CA PHE A 132 -21.01 -9.97 10.39
C PHE A 132 -22.16 -10.80 9.82
N SER A 133 -22.48 -10.65 8.54
CA SER A 133 -23.59 -11.39 7.91
C SER A 133 -23.27 -12.87 7.64
N GLU A 134 -21.99 -13.23 7.67
CA GLU A 134 -21.52 -14.61 7.50
C GLU A 134 -22.04 -15.50 8.64
N PRO A 135 -22.76 -16.60 8.38
CA PRO A 135 -23.29 -17.47 9.44
C PRO A 135 -22.22 -18.11 10.33
N SER A 136 -21.05 -18.39 9.77
CA SER A 136 -19.88 -18.93 10.47
C SER A 136 -18.87 -17.83 10.83
N ALA A 137 -19.32 -16.58 10.98
CA ALA A 137 -18.45 -15.51 11.45
C ALA A 137 -17.87 -15.87 12.83
N GLU A 138 -16.60 -15.59 12.99
CA GLU A 138 -15.91 -15.62 14.27
C GLU A 138 -15.60 -14.18 14.72
N PRO A 139 -15.25 -13.96 16.00
CA PRO A 139 -14.73 -12.67 16.44
C PRO A 139 -13.58 -12.21 15.55
N PHE A 140 -13.67 -10.98 15.04
CA PHE A 140 -12.76 -10.47 14.01
C PHE A 140 -11.95 -9.29 14.55
N GLY A 141 -10.66 -9.50 14.75
CA GLY A 141 -9.71 -8.50 15.22
C GLY A 141 -8.56 -8.23 14.24
N ARG A 142 -7.53 -7.54 14.74
CA ARG A 142 -6.31 -7.23 13.97
C ARG A 142 -5.62 -8.50 13.45
N GLU A 143 -5.59 -9.56 14.27
CA GLU A 143 -4.94 -10.83 13.90
C GLU A 143 -5.70 -11.53 12.78
N GLN A 144 -7.03 -11.59 12.85
CA GLN A 144 -7.86 -12.14 11.78
C GLN A 144 -7.75 -11.31 10.50
N PHE A 145 -7.68 -9.98 10.62
CA PHE A 145 -7.44 -9.10 9.48
C PHE A 145 -6.10 -9.38 8.81
N LEU A 146 -5.01 -9.47 9.58
CA LEU A 146 -3.68 -9.76 9.05
C LEU A 146 -3.63 -11.16 8.43
N SER A 147 -4.21 -12.17 9.08
CA SER A 147 -4.28 -13.54 8.56
C SER A 147 -5.02 -13.60 7.21
N ALA A 148 -6.18 -12.95 7.13
CA ALA A 148 -6.94 -12.86 5.88
C ALA A 148 -6.14 -12.14 4.79
N PHE A 149 -5.45 -11.05 5.14
CA PHE A 149 -4.59 -10.32 4.20
C PHE A 149 -3.46 -11.21 3.66
N LEU A 150 -2.72 -11.90 4.54
CA LEU A 150 -1.62 -12.79 4.15
C LEU A 150 -2.11 -13.99 3.32
N THR A 151 -3.30 -14.51 3.62
CA THR A 151 -3.89 -15.64 2.89
C THR A 151 -4.21 -15.28 1.43
N VAL A 152 -4.69 -14.05 1.21
CA VAL A 152 -5.03 -13.54 -0.12
C VAL A 152 -3.79 -13.03 -0.86
N ASN A 153 -2.79 -12.51 -0.15
CA ASN A 153 -1.59 -11.88 -0.73
C ASN A 153 -0.33 -12.70 -0.40
N ARG A 154 -0.32 -13.99 -0.73
CA ARG A 154 0.74 -14.94 -0.34
C ARG A 154 2.13 -14.55 -0.87
N GLU A 155 2.15 -13.94 -2.06
CA GLU A 155 3.38 -13.47 -2.70
C GLU A 155 3.86 -12.12 -2.15
N LEU A 156 3.02 -11.37 -1.44
CA LEU A 156 3.43 -10.11 -0.83
C LEU A 156 4.07 -10.37 0.53
N ARG A 157 5.39 -10.47 0.56
CA ARG A 157 6.22 -10.67 1.76
C ARG A 157 6.74 -9.35 2.32
N PHE A 158 6.97 -8.36 1.46
CA PHE A 158 7.48 -7.04 1.82
C PHE A 158 6.38 -5.96 1.80
N CYS A 159 6.69 -4.78 2.36
CA CYS A 159 5.72 -3.70 2.46
C CYS A 159 5.42 -3.09 1.10
N SER A 160 4.14 -3.14 0.70
CA SER A 160 3.65 -2.57 -0.56
C SER A 160 3.82 -1.05 -0.70
N ALA A 161 4.15 -0.35 0.40
CA ALA A 161 4.40 1.09 0.39
C ALA A 161 5.87 1.46 0.19
N CYS A 162 6.84 0.59 0.49
CA CYS A 162 8.25 0.96 0.36
C CYS A 162 9.15 -0.13 -0.20
N ASP A 163 8.66 -1.35 -0.41
CA ASP A 163 9.43 -2.45 -1.00
C ASP A 163 10.79 -2.66 -0.31
N GLU A 164 10.85 -2.51 1.02
CA GLU A 164 12.12 -2.48 1.78
C GLU A 164 12.07 -3.42 2.98
N THR A 165 11.05 -3.29 3.82
CA THR A 165 10.89 -4.08 5.05
C THR A 165 9.60 -4.90 5.01
N LYS A 166 9.57 -6.02 5.74
CA LYS A 166 8.35 -6.83 5.92
C LYS A 166 7.22 -5.94 6.49
N HIS A 167 5.98 -6.12 6.01
CA HIS A 167 4.82 -5.36 6.51
C HIS A 167 4.27 -5.87 7.86
N TYR A 168 4.95 -6.87 8.45
CA TYR A 168 4.69 -7.40 9.77
C TYR A 168 6.01 -7.67 10.49
N THR A 169 5.96 -7.71 11.81
CA THR A 169 7.02 -8.22 12.67
C THR A 169 6.65 -9.62 13.15
N VAL A 170 7.65 -10.48 13.29
CA VAL A 170 7.50 -11.82 13.90
C VAL A 170 7.95 -11.71 15.35
N SER A 171 7.17 -12.29 16.26
CA SER A 171 7.48 -12.36 17.68
C SER A 171 7.15 -13.75 18.22
N ARG A 172 7.59 -14.07 19.45
CA ARG A 172 7.15 -15.29 20.16
C ARG A 172 5.63 -15.43 20.24
N THR A 173 4.91 -14.32 20.17
CA THR A 173 3.44 -14.26 20.22
C THR A 173 2.77 -14.22 18.84
N GLY A 174 3.51 -14.52 17.77
CA GLY A 174 3.01 -14.53 16.39
C GLY A 174 3.38 -13.29 15.57
N LYS A 175 2.73 -13.15 14.41
CA LYS A 175 2.93 -12.05 13.45
C LYS A 175 2.09 -10.84 13.84
N ARG A 176 2.67 -9.64 13.80
CA ARG A 176 1.98 -8.37 14.09
C ARG A 176 2.26 -7.34 13.01
N ALA A 177 1.22 -6.69 12.52
CA ALA A 177 1.34 -5.63 11.51
C ALA A 177 0.70 -4.34 12.01
N TYR A 178 1.24 -3.21 11.56
CA TYR A 178 0.55 -1.93 11.62
C TYR A 178 -0.48 -1.90 10.50
N ILE A 179 -1.72 -1.54 10.83
CA ILE A 179 -2.78 -1.33 9.84
C ILE A 179 -2.88 0.17 9.60
N ASP A 180 -2.22 0.64 8.56
CA ASP A 180 -2.28 2.04 8.14
C ASP A 180 -3.69 2.38 7.62
N HIS A 181 -4.08 3.63 7.87
CA HIS A 181 -5.27 4.22 7.29
C HIS A 181 -4.84 5.14 6.15
N TYR A 182 -4.96 4.69 4.91
CA TYR A 182 -4.46 5.48 3.77
C TYR A 182 -5.01 6.92 3.80
N PHE A 183 -6.32 7.04 4.00
CA PHE A 183 -7.00 8.24 4.47
C PHE A 183 -7.04 8.23 6.00
N PRO A 184 -6.30 9.13 6.70
CA PRO A 184 -6.16 9.09 8.16
C PRO A 184 -7.50 9.15 8.89
N LYS A 185 -7.69 8.29 9.90
CA LYS A 185 -8.94 8.24 10.67
C LYS A 185 -9.25 9.54 11.43
N SER A 186 -8.25 10.36 11.73
CA SER A 186 -8.43 11.69 12.35
C SER A 186 -9.09 12.69 11.39
N LEU A 187 -8.87 12.53 10.08
CA LEU A 187 -9.44 13.36 9.03
C LEU A 187 -10.66 12.71 8.34
N TYR A 188 -10.70 11.39 8.24
CA TYR A 188 -11.77 10.66 7.56
C TYR A 188 -12.32 9.57 8.49
N PRO A 189 -12.99 9.95 9.59
CA PRO A 189 -13.41 8.98 10.61
C PRO A 189 -14.39 7.94 10.07
N HIS A 190 -15.20 8.28 9.06
CA HIS A 190 -16.12 7.34 8.40
C HIS A 190 -15.41 6.28 7.55
N LEU A 191 -14.12 6.45 7.26
CA LEU A 191 -13.27 5.48 6.57
C LEU A 191 -12.41 4.64 7.53
N ALA A 192 -12.55 4.83 8.85
CA ALA A 192 -11.68 4.19 9.84
C ALA A 192 -11.76 2.65 9.81
N CYS A 193 -12.92 2.07 9.47
CA CYS A 193 -13.07 0.62 9.32
C CYS A 193 -13.24 0.19 7.86
N HIS A 194 -13.04 1.11 6.91
CA HIS A 194 -13.32 0.85 5.51
C HIS A 194 -12.24 -0.08 4.94
N PRO A 195 -12.59 -1.25 4.33
CA PRO A 195 -11.60 -2.23 3.91
C PRO A 195 -10.59 -1.67 2.90
N TYR A 196 -11.04 -0.86 1.94
CA TYR A 196 -10.15 -0.18 0.98
C TYR A 196 -9.40 1.05 1.55
N ASN A 197 -9.47 1.27 2.86
CA ASN A 197 -8.69 2.28 3.54
C ASN A 197 -7.65 1.67 4.49
N LEU A 198 -7.68 0.35 4.70
CA LEU A 198 -6.86 -0.36 5.69
C LEU A 198 -5.78 -1.18 4.99
N VAL A 199 -4.52 -0.99 5.38
CA VAL A 199 -3.37 -1.61 4.71
C VAL A 199 -2.35 -2.05 5.74
N PRO A 200 -1.95 -3.33 5.77
CA PRO A 200 -0.75 -3.74 6.48
C PRO A 200 0.49 -3.06 5.89
N VAL A 201 1.21 -2.29 6.71
CA VAL A 201 2.46 -1.65 6.32
C VAL A 201 3.52 -1.85 7.39
N CYS A 202 4.79 -1.65 7.04
CA CYS A 202 5.87 -1.68 8.03
C CYS A 202 5.78 -0.51 9.01
N SER A 203 6.44 -0.65 10.17
CA SER A 203 6.47 0.38 11.22
C SER A 203 6.95 1.73 10.69
N PHE A 204 8.03 1.72 9.90
CA PHE A 204 8.63 2.93 9.35
C PHE A 204 7.66 3.69 8.44
N CYS A 205 6.97 3.00 7.51
CA CYS A 205 5.98 3.64 6.64
C CYS A 205 4.80 4.21 7.42
N ASN A 206 4.32 3.48 8.43
CA ASN A 206 3.24 3.95 9.29
C ASN A 206 3.65 5.21 10.09
N GLU A 207 4.87 5.20 10.65
CA GLU A 207 5.41 6.31 11.44
C GLU A 207 5.73 7.55 10.59
N ILE A 208 6.24 7.36 9.38
CA ILE A 208 6.52 8.45 8.45
C ILE A 208 5.20 9.07 7.97
N LYS A 209 4.23 8.25 7.53
CA LYS A 209 2.98 8.77 6.96
C LYS A 209 2.13 9.53 7.98
N GLN A 210 1.99 9.00 9.19
CA GLN A 210 1.15 9.57 10.25
C GLN A 210 -0.27 9.94 9.74
N ASP A 211 -0.77 11.09 10.19
CA ASP A 211 -2.05 11.68 9.81
C ASP A 211 -1.97 12.61 8.59
N ARG A 212 -0.94 12.47 7.74
CA ARG A 212 -0.82 13.24 6.49
C ARG A 212 -2.00 12.94 5.56
N ASP A 213 -2.64 14.00 5.06
CA ASP A 213 -3.80 13.89 4.17
C ASP A 213 -3.33 13.61 2.73
N PRO A 214 -3.63 12.44 2.14
CA PRO A 214 -3.18 12.12 0.78
C PRO A 214 -3.79 13.05 -0.29
N LEU A 215 -4.84 13.79 0.04
CA LEU A 215 -5.47 14.80 -0.82
C LEU A 215 -4.85 16.20 -0.68
N LEU A 216 -3.92 16.41 0.27
CA LEU A 216 -3.14 17.63 0.38
C LEU A 216 -1.73 17.43 -0.12
N ARG A 217 -1.34 18.29 -1.05
CA ARG A 217 0.03 18.36 -1.56
C ARG A 217 0.78 19.53 -0.95
N LYS A 218 2.06 19.34 -0.67
CA LYS A 218 2.95 20.43 -0.22
C LYS A 218 3.07 21.53 -1.27
N THR A 219 3.14 21.14 -2.55
CA THR A 219 3.45 22.04 -3.67
C THR A 219 2.23 22.71 -4.30
N ARG A 220 1.00 22.29 -3.96
CA ARG A 220 -0.23 22.83 -4.56
C ARG A 220 -1.13 23.55 -3.58
N LYS A 221 -1.67 24.68 -4.02
CA LYS A 221 -2.67 25.45 -3.26
C LYS A 221 -4.05 24.75 -3.19
N ARG A 222 -4.33 23.79 -4.07
CA ARG A 222 -5.62 23.09 -4.18
C ARG A 222 -5.47 21.60 -3.86
N ARG A 223 -6.53 21.02 -3.28
CA ARG A 223 -6.62 19.58 -2.96
C ARG A 223 -6.61 18.75 -4.24
N SER A 224 -5.90 17.63 -4.22
CA SER A 224 -5.97 16.62 -5.29
C SER A 224 -7.37 16.03 -5.37
N LYS A 225 -7.77 15.56 -6.56
CA LYS A 225 -9.02 14.79 -6.70
C LYS A 225 -8.78 13.36 -6.22
N PRO A 226 -9.74 12.71 -5.52
CA PRO A 226 -9.60 11.30 -5.15
C PRO A 226 -9.35 10.37 -6.34
N SER A 227 -9.82 10.71 -7.54
CA SER A 227 -9.54 9.96 -8.77
C SER A 227 -8.09 10.05 -9.25
N HIS A 228 -7.29 10.99 -8.72
CA HIS A 228 -5.86 11.11 -9.02
C HIS A 228 -4.99 10.42 -7.94
N ILE A 229 -5.63 9.85 -6.91
CA ILE A 229 -4.95 9.07 -5.89
C ILE A 229 -4.94 7.63 -6.35
N SER A 230 -3.75 7.09 -6.59
CA SER A 230 -3.55 5.65 -6.72
C SER A 230 -3.38 5.04 -5.33
N LEU A 231 -4.24 4.07 -4.98
CA LEU A 231 -4.03 3.22 -3.82
C LEU A 231 -3.07 2.10 -4.26
N PRO A 232 -1.85 2.01 -3.71
CA PRO A 232 -0.82 1.10 -4.22
C PRO A 232 -1.20 -0.40 -4.21
N TYR A 233 -2.33 -0.75 -3.59
CA TYR A 233 -2.82 -2.11 -3.36
C TYR A 233 -4.22 -2.38 -3.96
N ARG A 234 -4.80 -1.46 -4.76
CA ARG A 234 -6.14 -1.63 -5.34
C ARG A 234 -6.12 -1.52 -6.87
N GLY A 235 -5.94 -2.65 -7.56
CA GLY A 235 -6.36 -2.94 -8.94
C GLY A 235 -5.75 -2.11 -10.08
N GLN A 236 -5.27 -2.81 -11.12
CA GLN A 236 -4.72 -2.33 -12.41
C GLN A 236 -3.49 -1.42 -12.40
N SER A 237 -3.08 -0.84 -11.28
CA SER A 237 -1.89 0.00 -11.23
C SER A 237 -1.17 -0.12 -9.88
N ASP A 238 -0.42 -1.21 -9.70
CA ASP A 238 0.73 -1.15 -8.81
C ASP A 238 1.66 -0.02 -9.28
N LEU A 239 2.43 0.60 -8.38
CA LEU A 239 3.47 1.53 -8.82
C LEU A 239 4.38 0.86 -9.86
N GLY A 240 4.54 -0.47 -9.76
CA GLY A 240 5.33 -1.30 -10.66
C GLY A 240 4.98 -1.23 -12.14
N SER A 241 3.68 -1.25 -12.49
CA SER A 241 3.22 -1.35 -13.89
C SER A 241 3.10 0.00 -14.59
N TRP A 242 3.19 1.11 -13.85
CA TRP A 242 3.00 2.44 -14.43
C TRP A 242 4.02 3.46 -13.99
N THR A 243 5.08 3.02 -13.31
CA THR A 243 6.17 3.92 -12.93
C THR A 243 7.51 3.25 -13.18
N TYR A 244 8.50 4.06 -13.48
CA TYR A 244 9.90 3.67 -13.48
C TYR A 244 10.69 4.53 -12.51
N LEU A 245 11.76 3.97 -11.96
CA LEU A 245 12.70 4.72 -11.14
C LEU A 245 13.81 5.28 -12.03
N LYS A 246 14.00 6.60 -12.00
CA LYS A 246 15.14 7.24 -12.63
C LYS A 246 16.38 6.97 -11.78
N VAL A 247 17.32 6.20 -12.33
CA VAL A 247 18.60 5.87 -11.72
C VAL A 247 19.72 6.59 -12.48
N ARG A 248 20.55 7.34 -11.76
CA ARG A 248 21.76 7.97 -12.31
C ARG A 248 22.97 7.16 -11.87
N LEU A 249 23.71 6.62 -12.83
CA LEU A 249 24.97 5.92 -12.56
C LEU A 249 26.10 6.94 -12.32
N LEU A 250 26.98 6.64 -11.36
CA LEU A 250 28.05 7.52 -10.91
C LEU A 250 29.39 6.78 -10.93
N ASP A 251 30.47 7.51 -11.21
CA ASP A 251 31.85 6.97 -11.16
C ASP A 251 32.47 7.07 -9.74
N THR A 252 31.66 7.45 -8.76
CA THR A 252 32.03 7.62 -7.34
C THR A 252 31.20 6.70 -6.45
N LEU A 253 31.58 6.50 -5.19
CA LEU A 253 30.72 5.83 -4.21
C LEU A 253 29.67 6.80 -3.61
N PRO A 254 28.40 6.39 -3.48
CA PRO A 254 27.82 5.16 -4.03
C PRO A 254 27.67 5.22 -5.56
N PRO A 255 27.79 4.09 -6.30
CA PRO A 255 27.88 4.08 -7.78
C PRO A 255 26.55 4.34 -8.50
N ALA A 256 25.50 4.66 -7.75
CA ALA A 256 24.21 5.07 -8.28
C ALA A 256 23.51 6.07 -7.35
N ALA A 257 22.62 6.87 -7.91
CA ALA A 257 21.66 7.68 -7.18
C ALA A 257 20.24 7.41 -7.71
N PHE A 258 19.27 7.29 -6.81
CA PHE A 258 17.86 7.10 -7.11
C PHE A 258 17.14 8.44 -7.03
N GLU A 259 16.85 9.05 -8.18
CA GLU A 259 16.44 10.46 -8.22
C GLU A 259 14.92 10.65 -8.06
N GLU A 260 14.13 9.95 -8.86
CA GLU A 260 12.68 10.17 -8.90
C GLU A 260 11.92 9.00 -9.52
N LEU A 261 10.68 8.81 -9.07
CA LEU A 261 9.70 7.96 -9.74
C LEU A 261 9.07 8.76 -10.90
N LYS A 262 9.05 8.17 -12.08
CA LYS A 262 8.46 8.74 -13.29
C LYS A 262 7.29 7.88 -13.78
N PRO A 263 6.21 8.49 -14.31
CA PRO A 263 5.13 7.72 -14.88
C PRO A 263 5.57 7.03 -16.17
N GLN A 264 5.13 5.79 -16.37
CA GLN A 264 5.11 5.12 -17.67
C GLN A 264 3.81 5.56 -18.37
N GLY A 265 3.94 6.27 -19.49
CA GLY A 265 2.78 6.80 -20.21
C GLY A 265 2.17 8.07 -19.60
N ALA A 266 0.85 8.22 -19.71
CA ALA A 266 0.17 9.51 -19.62
C ALA A 266 0.31 10.28 -18.28
N ASN A 267 0.15 11.62 -18.37
CA ASN A 267 0.32 12.61 -17.30
C ASN A 267 -0.61 12.44 -16.06
N TYR A 268 -1.62 11.57 -16.08
CA TYR A 268 -2.58 11.47 -14.98
C TYR A 268 -2.02 10.79 -13.71
N LEU A 269 -0.89 10.07 -13.83
CA LEU A 269 -0.24 9.36 -12.73
C LEU A 269 0.71 10.23 -11.91
N THR A 270 1.16 11.37 -12.47
CA THR A 270 2.12 12.26 -11.81
C THR A 270 1.62 12.68 -10.42
N ASP A 271 0.33 12.99 -10.30
CA ASP A 271 -0.29 13.35 -9.02
C ASP A 271 -0.22 12.21 -8.00
N GLY A 272 -0.47 10.98 -8.43
CA GLY A 272 -0.42 9.80 -7.57
C GLY A 272 1.00 9.48 -7.11
N ILE A 273 1.98 9.60 -8.02
CA ILE A 273 3.41 9.40 -7.74
C ILE A 273 3.91 10.43 -6.73
N GLU A 274 3.57 11.70 -6.94
CA GLU A 274 3.99 12.78 -6.05
C GLU A 274 3.33 12.64 -4.67
N THR A 275 2.04 12.30 -4.61
CA THR A 275 1.36 11.98 -3.33
C THR A 275 2.05 10.81 -2.64
N PHE A 276 2.40 9.74 -3.36
CA PHE A 276 3.10 8.59 -2.80
C PHE A 276 4.48 8.96 -2.22
N ARG A 277 5.29 9.70 -2.99
CA ARG A 277 6.57 10.25 -2.53
C ARG A 277 6.39 11.14 -1.30
N GLU A 278 5.42 12.04 -1.31
CA GLU A 278 5.16 12.94 -0.19
C GLU A 278 4.69 12.21 1.07
N LEU A 279 4.03 11.06 0.97
CA LEU A 279 3.52 10.29 2.11
C LEU A 279 4.53 9.32 2.70
N TYR A 280 5.30 8.63 1.84
CA TYR A 280 6.18 7.53 2.25
C TYR A 280 7.67 7.82 2.06
N GLU A 281 8.01 8.95 1.43
CA GLU A 281 9.39 9.41 1.17
C GLU A 281 10.18 8.43 0.30
N VAL A 282 9.48 7.82 -0.65
CA VAL A 282 10.04 6.92 -1.67
C VAL A 282 10.03 7.66 -3.01
N PRO A 283 11.14 7.73 -3.77
CA PRO A 283 12.35 6.91 -3.63
C PRO A 283 13.46 7.50 -2.74
N ASP A 284 13.26 8.66 -2.12
CA ASP A 284 14.29 9.36 -1.33
C ASP A 284 14.92 8.47 -0.22
N ARG A 285 14.15 7.51 0.31
CA ARG A 285 14.62 6.50 1.26
C ARG A 285 15.48 5.40 0.64
N TRP A 286 15.18 4.99 -0.58
CA TRP A 286 16.00 4.02 -1.30
C TRP A 286 17.36 4.64 -1.64
N ASP A 287 17.37 5.94 -2.01
CA ASP A 287 18.61 6.66 -2.37
C ASP A 287 19.61 6.69 -1.19
N LYS A 288 19.11 6.78 0.03
CA LYS A 288 19.92 6.68 1.26
C LYS A 288 20.40 5.26 1.59
N GLN A 289 19.94 4.27 0.83
CA GLN A 289 20.22 2.84 1.05
C GLN A 289 20.85 2.18 -0.17
N VAL A 290 21.48 2.95 -1.05
CA VAL A 290 22.18 2.41 -2.23
C VAL A 290 23.23 1.36 -1.83
N ASP A 291 23.89 1.54 -0.69
CA ASP A 291 24.85 0.58 -0.11
C ASP A 291 24.21 -0.73 0.39
N CYS A 292 22.88 -0.79 0.47
CA CYS A 292 22.13 -2.03 0.72
C CYS A 292 21.55 -2.60 -0.59
N VAL A 293 21.01 -1.73 -1.46
CA VAL A 293 20.41 -2.14 -2.74
C VAL A 293 21.45 -2.74 -3.69
N GLY A 294 22.63 -2.13 -3.80
CA GLY A 294 23.67 -2.55 -4.73
C GLY A 294 24.21 -3.95 -4.44
N PRO A 295 24.65 -4.23 -3.20
CA PRO A 295 25.01 -5.58 -2.78
C PRO A 295 23.91 -6.62 -2.98
N SER A 296 22.64 -6.24 -2.78
CA SER A 296 21.51 -7.15 -3.03
C SER A 296 21.37 -7.46 -4.51
N LEU A 297 21.48 -6.44 -5.38
CA LEU A 297 21.44 -6.61 -6.83
C LEU A 297 22.57 -7.53 -7.33
N VAL A 298 23.79 -7.32 -6.84
CA VAL A 298 24.95 -8.15 -7.19
C VAL A 298 24.73 -9.61 -6.79
N ARG A 299 24.19 -9.86 -5.59
CA ARG A 299 23.88 -11.22 -5.15
C ARG A 299 22.90 -11.92 -6.08
N HIS A 300 21.81 -11.24 -6.45
CA HIS A 300 20.80 -11.80 -7.35
C HIS A 300 21.37 -12.03 -8.76
N LEU A 301 22.20 -11.11 -9.26
CA LEU A 301 22.90 -11.28 -10.53
C LEU A 301 23.76 -12.54 -10.52
N PHE A 302 24.58 -12.74 -9.49
CA PHE A 302 25.44 -13.91 -9.40
C PHE A 302 24.67 -15.22 -9.23
N GLN A 303 23.61 -15.23 -8.43
CA GLN A 303 22.72 -16.39 -8.33
C GLN A 303 22.08 -16.74 -9.68
N PHE A 304 21.64 -15.72 -10.44
CA PHE A 304 21.09 -15.89 -11.78
C PHE A 304 22.14 -16.46 -12.75
N LEU A 305 23.35 -15.90 -12.79
CA LEU A 305 24.42 -16.38 -13.66
C LEU A 305 24.80 -17.83 -13.35
N ASP A 306 24.95 -18.17 -12.07
CA ASP A 306 25.25 -19.54 -11.64
C ASP A 306 24.13 -20.52 -12.04
N ALA A 307 22.87 -20.15 -11.83
CA ALA A 307 21.71 -20.98 -12.17
C ALA A 307 21.58 -21.24 -13.68
N HIS A 308 22.18 -20.37 -14.50
CA HIS A 308 22.17 -20.47 -15.96
C HIS A 308 23.53 -20.83 -16.56
N PHE A 309 24.48 -21.27 -15.72
CA PHE A 309 25.83 -21.69 -16.13
C PHE A 309 26.58 -20.63 -16.95
N VAL A 310 26.33 -19.35 -16.68
CA VAL A 310 27.04 -18.24 -17.30
C VAL A 310 28.28 -17.92 -16.44
N PRO A 311 29.51 -18.03 -16.97
CA PRO A 311 30.71 -17.74 -16.21
C PRO A 311 30.72 -16.29 -15.70
N ARG A 312 31.10 -16.07 -14.44
CA ARG A 312 31.13 -14.72 -13.84
C ARG A 312 32.25 -13.85 -14.37
N ASP A 313 33.28 -14.47 -14.93
CA ASP A 313 34.39 -13.86 -15.66
C ASP A 313 34.12 -13.75 -17.16
N ALA A 314 32.91 -14.13 -17.62
CA ALA A 314 32.50 -13.87 -18.99
C ALA A 314 32.57 -12.36 -19.20
N GLY A 315 33.53 -11.87 -19.99
CA GLY A 315 33.72 -10.44 -20.21
C GLY A 315 32.44 -9.70 -20.64
N ARG A 316 31.43 -10.41 -21.14
CA ARG A 316 30.13 -9.85 -21.50
C ARG A 316 28.97 -10.79 -21.16
N ILE A 317 27.85 -10.21 -20.71
CA ILE A 317 26.56 -10.89 -20.56
C ILE A 317 25.73 -10.59 -21.82
N SER A 318 25.11 -11.61 -22.43
CA SER A 318 24.27 -11.40 -23.62
C SER A 318 23.01 -10.60 -23.27
N VAL A 319 22.46 -9.86 -24.24
CA VAL A 319 21.22 -9.08 -24.06
C VAL A 319 20.05 -9.97 -23.62
N ASP A 320 19.94 -11.18 -24.17
CA ASP A 320 18.87 -12.12 -23.81
C ASP A 320 18.94 -12.54 -22.33
N TYR A 321 20.15 -12.77 -21.81
CA TYR A 321 20.35 -13.04 -20.38
C TYR A 321 20.06 -11.83 -19.51
N MET A 322 20.35 -10.62 -19.98
CA MET A 322 20.02 -9.38 -19.27
C MET A 322 18.50 -9.16 -19.21
N ASP A 323 17.79 -9.37 -20.31
CA ASP A 323 16.33 -9.27 -20.37
C ASP A 323 15.66 -10.32 -19.47
N TRP A 324 16.21 -11.54 -19.42
CA TRP A 324 15.72 -12.58 -18.52
C TRP A 324 15.97 -12.23 -17.05
N PHE A 325 17.16 -11.72 -16.72
CA PHE A 325 17.48 -11.27 -15.36
C PHE A 325 16.54 -10.14 -14.91
N LEU A 326 16.27 -9.16 -15.77
CA LEU A 326 15.30 -8.10 -15.50
C LEU A 326 13.90 -8.66 -15.24
N SER A 327 13.48 -9.65 -16.01
CA SER A 327 12.18 -10.32 -15.82
C SER A 327 12.12 -11.02 -14.46
N GLN A 328 13.18 -11.72 -14.04
CA GLN A 328 13.24 -12.32 -12.70
C GLN A 328 13.19 -11.27 -11.57
N LEU A 329 13.90 -10.15 -11.70
CA LEU A 329 13.81 -9.07 -10.71
C LEU A 329 12.40 -8.46 -10.60
N MET A 330 11.65 -8.43 -11.72
CA MET A 330 10.25 -8.02 -11.70
C MET A 330 9.37 -9.02 -10.93
N ASP A 331 9.61 -10.31 -11.07
CA ASP A 331 8.89 -11.36 -10.33
C ASP A 331 9.17 -11.33 -8.82
N TYR A 332 10.33 -10.81 -8.41
CA TYR A 332 10.67 -10.62 -7.00
C TYR A 332 9.97 -9.43 -6.34
N ARG A 333 9.24 -8.58 -7.07
CA ARG A 333 8.55 -7.43 -6.49
C ARG A 333 7.56 -7.86 -5.41
N GLY A 334 7.68 -7.25 -4.24
CA GLY A 334 6.90 -7.63 -3.06
C GLY A 334 7.32 -8.96 -2.41
N ARG A 335 8.20 -9.76 -3.03
CA ARG A 335 8.74 -11.02 -2.47
C ARG A 335 10.11 -10.84 -1.82
N GLU A 336 10.90 -9.89 -2.32
CA GLU A 336 12.25 -9.56 -1.85
C GLU A 336 12.37 -8.06 -1.50
N PRO A 337 13.29 -7.67 -0.61
CA PRO A 337 13.54 -6.27 -0.34
C PRO A 337 14.25 -5.61 -1.52
N PHE A 338 13.83 -4.38 -1.81
CA PHE A 338 14.36 -3.50 -2.86
C PHE A 338 14.20 -4.03 -4.28
N ALA A 339 13.36 -5.04 -4.53
CA ALA A 339 13.19 -5.63 -5.86
C ALA A 339 12.88 -4.58 -6.93
N PHE A 340 12.05 -3.58 -6.63
CA PHE A 340 11.74 -2.49 -7.55
C PHE A 340 12.97 -1.60 -7.83
N ALA A 341 13.73 -1.21 -6.81
CA ALA A 341 14.94 -0.39 -6.98
C ALA A 341 16.05 -1.17 -7.71
N MET A 342 16.24 -2.45 -7.37
CA MET A 342 17.17 -3.35 -8.06
C MET A 342 16.83 -3.49 -9.55
N THR A 343 15.55 -3.68 -9.88
CA THR A 343 15.08 -3.79 -11.27
C THR A 343 15.52 -2.59 -12.10
N TRP A 344 15.28 -1.38 -11.60
CA TRP A 344 15.57 -0.16 -12.37
C TRP A 344 17.05 0.22 -12.36
N TRP A 345 17.81 -0.18 -11.35
CA TRP A 345 19.26 -0.07 -11.41
C TRP A 345 19.86 -1.01 -12.45
N ALA A 346 19.46 -2.28 -12.45
CA ALA A 346 19.85 -3.23 -13.49
C ALA A 346 19.51 -2.67 -14.89
N ALA A 347 18.29 -2.15 -15.07
CA ALA A 347 17.87 -1.55 -16.33
C ALA A 347 18.74 -0.35 -16.75
N ALA A 348 19.17 0.49 -15.81
CA ALA A 348 20.07 1.61 -16.09
C ALA A 348 21.46 1.14 -16.54
N LEU A 349 21.97 0.05 -15.95
CA LEU A 349 23.25 -0.55 -16.36
C LEU A 349 23.16 -1.15 -17.77
N VAL A 350 22.12 -1.92 -18.05
CA VAL A 350 21.84 -2.48 -19.39
C VAL A 350 21.79 -1.37 -20.44
N ASN A 351 21.08 -0.28 -20.14
CA ASN A 351 20.99 0.85 -21.07
C ASN A 351 22.34 1.52 -21.32
N LYS A 352 23.18 1.70 -20.29
CA LYS A 352 24.53 2.28 -20.44
C LYS A 352 25.42 1.37 -21.30
N GLU A 353 25.40 0.06 -21.05
CA GLU A 353 26.15 -0.93 -21.86
C GLU A 353 25.72 -0.95 -23.34
N GLN A 354 24.42 -0.82 -23.61
CA GLN A 354 23.92 -0.73 -25.00
C GLN A 354 24.38 0.55 -25.71
N VAL A 355 24.43 1.70 -25.03
CA VAL A 355 24.93 2.94 -25.61
C VAL A 355 26.44 2.86 -25.89
N ASP A 356 27.22 2.36 -24.92
CA ASP A 356 28.68 2.28 -25.04
C ASP A 356 29.11 1.30 -26.15
N THR A 357 28.37 0.20 -26.35
CA THR A 357 28.64 -0.78 -27.43
C THR A 357 28.31 -0.28 -28.83
N VAL A 358 27.45 0.74 -28.96
CA VAL A 358 27.18 1.41 -30.24
C VAL A 358 28.24 2.48 -30.54
N ALA A 359 28.89 3.03 -29.50
CA ALA A 359 29.85 4.13 -29.63
C ALA A 359 31.31 3.67 -29.86
N HIS A 360 31.71 2.46 -29.47
CA HIS A 360 33.11 1.99 -29.50
C HIS A 360 33.27 0.53 -30.00
N ASP A 361 34.45 0.19 -30.56
CA ASP A 361 34.81 -1.18 -30.97
C ASP A 361 34.68 -2.15 -29.79
N ALA A 362 33.66 -3.01 -29.85
CA ALA A 362 33.07 -3.73 -28.72
C ALA A 362 33.90 -4.93 -28.20
N GLU A 363 35.13 -5.15 -28.68
CA GLU A 363 35.87 -6.40 -28.42
C GLU A 363 36.53 -6.50 -27.04
N HIS A 364 36.64 -5.41 -26.26
CA HIS A 364 37.47 -5.41 -25.04
C HIS A 364 36.82 -4.80 -23.77
N SER A 365 35.52 -4.49 -23.77
CA SER A 365 34.88 -3.87 -22.58
C SER A 365 34.16 -4.91 -21.71
N THR A 366 34.58 -5.04 -20.45
CA THR A 366 33.89 -5.86 -19.43
C THR A 366 32.50 -5.29 -19.14
N SER A 367 31.46 -6.14 -19.03
CA SER A 367 30.11 -5.72 -18.62
C SER A 367 30.14 -4.88 -17.32
N LEU A 368 29.49 -3.72 -17.34
CA LEU A 368 29.34 -2.83 -16.19
C LEU A 368 28.61 -3.52 -15.03
N MET A 369 27.69 -4.44 -15.32
CA MET A 369 27.07 -5.28 -14.30
C MET A 369 28.08 -6.19 -13.58
N LEU A 370 29.07 -6.72 -14.29
CA LEU A 370 30.15 -7.52 -13.70
C LEU A 370 31.22 -6.67 -12.99
N GLN A 371 31.22 -5.36 -13.19
CA GLN A 371 32.08 -4.41 -12.47
C GLN A 371 31.47 -3.94 -11.14
N LEU A 372 30.15 -4.08 -10.94
CA LEU A 372 29.49 -3.70 -9.67
C LEU A 372 30.15 -4.32 -8.41
N PRO A 373 30.52 -5.61 -8.37
CA PRO A 373 31.17 -6.19 -7.19
C PRO A 373 32.48 -5.46 -6.84
N ILE A 374 33.27 -5.07 -7.85
CA ILE A 374 34.52 -4.33 -7.70
C ILE A 374 34.24 -2.96 -7.10
N LEU A 375 33.21 -2.27 -7.60
CA LEU A 375 32.79 -0.95 -7.09
C LEU A 375 32.34 -1.02 -5.64
N PHE A 376 31.72 -2.12 -5.20
CA PHE A 376 31.32 -2.33 -3.80
C PHE A 376 32.41 -2.94 -2.90
N GLY A 377 33.60 -3.20 -3.42
CA GLY A 377 34.67 -3.86 -2.64
C GLY A 377 34.30 -5.27 -2.18
N TYR A 378 33.48 -5.99 -2.94
CA TYR A 378 33.22 -7.41 -2.70
C TYR A 378 34.47 -8.23 -3.03
N ASP A 379 35.29 -8.49 -2.01
CA ASP A 379 36.26 -9.59 -2.03
C ASP A 379 35.46 -10.90 -2.02
N GLU A 380 35.76 -11.85 -2.91
CA GLU A 380 34.99 -13.06 -3.27
C GLU A 380 34.78 -14.08 -2.12
N ARG A 381 34.97 -13.68 -0.87
CA ARG A 381 34.78 -14.56 0.29
C ARG A 381 33.29 -14.65 0.61
N PRO A 382 32.71 -15.86 0.65
CA PRO A 382 31.37 -16.04 1.16
C PRO A 382 31.36 -15.58 2.62
N ARG A 383 30.76 -14.41 2.89
CA ARG A 383 30.42 -14.05 4.25
C ARG A 383 29.21 -14.89 4.63
N PRO A 384 29.26 -15.68 5.71
CA PRO A 384 28.11 -16.46 6.14
C PRO A 384 26.92 -15.51 6.30
N ALA A 385 25.78 -15.92 5.76
CA ALA A 385 24.51 -15.24 5.91
C ALA A 385 24.18 -15.15 7.41
N HIS A 386 24.55 -14.03 8.03
CA HIS A 386 23.99 -13.60 9.31
C HIS A 386 22.97 -12.49 9.04
N PHE A 387 21.92 -12.87 8.33
CA PHE A 387 20.58 -12.50 8.73
C PHE A 387 19.88 -13.82 9.01
N GLU A 388 19.58 -14.08 10.28
CA GLU A 388 18.74 -15.21 10.67
C GLU A 388 17.37 -15.04 9.98
N ASP A 389 17.12 -15.80 8.92
CA ASP A 389 15.78 -16.07 8.42
C ASP A 389 15.37 -17.44 8.99
N PRO A 390 14.42 -17.49 9.94
CA PRO A 390 13.81 -18.76 10.29
C PRO A 390 12.70 -19.04 9.28
N ASP A 391 12.82 -20.20 8.65
CA ASP A 391 11.80 -20.96 7.92
C ASP A 391 11.71 -20.68 6.41
N GLU A 392 12.66 -21.27 5.67
CA GLU A 392 12.49 -21.69 4.27
C GLU A 392 11.36 -22.73 4.16
N TYR A 393 10.46 -22.56 3.19
CA TYR A 393 9.72 -23.66 2.58
C TYR A 393 9.62 -23.44 1.07
N GLU A 394 9.96 -24.49 0.34
CA GLU A 394 9.92 -24.65 -1.12
C GLU A 394 8.58 -24.21 -1.74
N ILE A 395 8.64 -23.56 -2.90
CA ILE A 395 7.50 -23.46 -3.81
C ILE A 395 7.97 -23.85 -5.22
N SER A 396 7.34 -24.91 -5.72
CA SER A 396 7.46 -25.46 -7.07
C SER A 396 6.92 -24.53 -8.14
N GLU A 397 7.55 -24.59 -9.32
CA GLU A 397 7.16 -23.98 -10.59
C GLU A 397 5.69 -24.24 -10.97
N ASN A 398 4.98 -23.20 -11.41
CA ASN A 398 4.42 -23.15 -12.77
C ASN A 398 3.64 -21.85 -13.10
N LEU A 399 3.99 -21.34 -14.29
CA LEU A 399 3.20 -20.59 -15.29
C LEU A 399 2.81 -19.13 -15.01
N LEU A 400 3.58 -18.23 -15.62
CA LEU A 400 3.22 -16.86 -15.99
C LEU A 400 2.70 -16.83 -17.43
N GLU A 401 1.58 -16.14 -17.65
CA GLU A 401 1.02 -15.83 -18.97
C GLU A 401 1.90 -14.80 -19.71
N GLU A 402 2.31 -15.14 -20.94
CA GLU A 402 3.26 -14.43 -21.80
C GLU A 402 2.79 -13.02 -22.27
N ASP A 403 1.52 -12.69 -22.09
CA ASP A 403 0.89 -11.51 -22.71
C ASP A 403 1.20 -10.18 -22.00
N ASN A 404 1.53 -10.21 -20.70
CA ASN A 404 1.87 -8.99 -19.95
C ASN A 404 3.31 -8.52 -20.20
N VAL A 405 4.21 -9.44 -20.54
CA VAL A 405 5.64 -9.18 -20.80
C VAL A 405 5.83 -8.48 -22.14
N ARG A 406 5.07 -8.88 -23.18
CA ARG A 406 5.10 -8.21 -24.50
C ARG A 406 4.68 -6.74 -24.43
N SER A 407 3.65 -6.43 -23.65
CA SER A 407 3.13 -5.05 -23.51
C SER A 407 4.13 -4.09 -22.85
N ALA A 408 4.84 -4.55 -21.82
CA ALA A 408 5.90 -3.77 -21.16
C ALA A 408 7.12 -3.55 -22.08
N ILE A 409 7.50 -4.58 -22.85
CA ILE A 409 8.60 -4.52 -23.83
C ILE A 409 8.26 -3.59 -25.00
N GLU A 410 7.02 -3.64 -25.51
CA GLU A 410 6.55 -2.73 -26.57
C GLU A 410 6.46 -1.28 -26.09
N THR A 411 6.11 -1.06 -24.81
CA THR A 411 6.13 0.28 -24.21
C THR A 411 7.55 0.83 -24.09
N ALA A 412 8.52 -0.01 -23.69
CA ALA A 412 9.94 0.36 -23.64
C ALA A 412 10.53 0.65 -25.02
N ARG A 413 10.07 -0.06 -26.07
CA ARG A 413 10.46 0.19 -27.47
C ARG A 413 9.79 1.43 -28.07
N SER A 414 8.52 1.67 -27.77
CA SER A 414 7.76 2.86 -28.21
C SER A 414 8.37 4.17 -27.69
N LEU A 415 8.90 4.15 -26.46
CA LEU A 415 9.62 5.28 -25.87
C LEU A 415 10.94 5.63 -26.58
N ARG A 416 11.52 4.72 -27.40
CA ARG A 416 12.68 5.02 -28.26
C ARG A 416 12.31 5.94 -29.44
N GLY A 417 11.06 5.92 -29.92
CA GLY A 417 10.65 6.68 -31.11
C GLY A 417 10.35 8.16 -30.87
N VAL A 418 10.10 8.58 -29.62
CA VAL A 418 9.71 9.97 -29.30
C VAL A 418 10.91 10.82 -28.86
N ALA A 419 11.96 10.19 -28.32
CA ALA A 419 13.18 10.87 -27.89
C ALA A 419 14.04 11.35 -29.08
N ASP A 420 13.98 10.68 -30.23
CA ASP A 420 14.77 11.03 -31.43
C ASP A 420 14.14 12.12 -32.31
N THR A 421 12.94 12.60 -32.00
CA THR A 421 12.26 13.68 -32.76
C THR A 421 12.17 15.02 -32.03
N ALA A 422 12.84 15.16 -30.87
CA ALA A 422 12.85 16.40 -30.08
C ALA A 422 14.28 16.87 -29.76
N ALA A 423 15.23 16.63 -30.67
CA ALA A 423 16.54 17.28 -30.73
C ALA A 423 16.56 18.33 -31.84
#